data_AF-A0A381P4C7-F1
#
_entry.id   AF-A0A381P4C7-F1
#
_cell.length_a   1.000
_cell.length_b   1.000
_cell.length_c   1.000
_cell.angle_alpha   90.00
_cell.angle_beta   90.00
_cell.angle_gamma   90.00
#
_symmetry.space_group_name_H-M   'P 1'
#
loop_
_entity.id
_entity.type
_entity.pdbx_description
1 polymer ?
#
loop_
_entity_poly.entity_id
_entity_poly.type
_entity_poly.pdbx_seq_one_letter_code
_entity_poly.pdbx_strand_id
1 'polypeptide(L)'
;MVSLLYQNQDRNLLTQFLRTIHYQSSSGKSTYANALSTLHAIFEASGQQHLLYLVKLRKLWFAEIDKFLARNAYPRNISVLRQFSVNADFTEELLRAGVSADFLQAAEKLKGESFKGSAQLNGKLQKQLKRLLSTEETELLKHKVRFKPQQTILHLTVYDGSISQALRFETEAYLRMFQRLLPELKLDDIRCHVGDLGQAQFDQTQVASLAKDWHLLTPEGVHQNCMPAFLHRVSRAHAVLVLYVSSAERLELLNRTPGAEWLVQHLYKQRSELQDVLQKIAFVPRPELDLEQVRLRSFVLGDIPLEKSAAEAAQESGALTADSSKTSISAQQQFAKISRQLRAKPADTQT
;
A
#
# COMPACT_ATOMS: atom_id res chain seq x y z
N MET A 1 18.09 -13.29 25.31
CA MET A 1 17.56 -12.53 26.46
C MET A 1 17.68 -11.04 26.15
N VAL A 2 16.63 -10.41 25.61
CA VAL A 2 16.57 -8.94 25.52
C VAL A 2 16.21 -8.44 26.91
N SER A 3 17.09 -7.65 27.52
CA SER A 3 16.96 -7.27 28.93
C SER A 3 15.72 -6.39 29.15
N LEU A 4 15.03 -6.62 30.27
CA LEU A 4 13.89 -5.82 30.76
C LEU A 4 14.18 -4.31 30.81
N LEU A 5 15.46 -3.92 30.85
CA LEU A 5 15.93 -2.54 30.80
C LEU A 5 15.62 -1.85 29.46
N TYR A 6 15.81 -2.54 28.33
CA TYR A 6 15.49 -1.97 27.00
C TYR A 6 13.98 -1.77 26.82
N GLN A 7 13.16 -2.73 27.28
CA GLN A 7 11.70 -2.62 27.23
C GLN A 7 11.16 -1.45 28.08
N ASN A 8 11.82 -1.11 29.19
CA ASN A 8 11.45 0.03 30.03
C ASN A 8 11.88 1.38 29.43
N GLN A 9 13.02 1.43 28.72
CA GLN A 9 13.42 2.64 27.97
C GLN A 9 12.47 2.92 26.80
N ASP A 10 12.12 1.91 26.00
CA ASP A 10 11.19 2.07 24.88
C ASP A 10 9.78 2.47 25.33
N ARG A 11 9.31 1.92 26.46
CA ARG A 11 8.04 2.34 27.09
C ARG A 11 8.08 3.80 27.55
N ASN A 12 9.19 4.26 28.11
CA ASN A 12 9.34 5.65 28.53
C ASN A 12 9.36 6.61 27.33
N LEU A 13 10.04 6.25 26.25
CA LEU A 13 10.08 7.03 25.01
C LEU A 13 8.71 7.12 24.35
N LEU A 14 7.98 6.00 24.28
CA LEU A 14 6.61 5.98 23.77
C LEU A 14 5.70 6.86 24.64
N THR A 15 5.79 6.76 25.96
CA THR A 15 4.98 7.56 26.89
C THR A 15 5.30 9.06 26.77
N GLN A 16 6.57 9.42 26.62
CA GLN A 16 6.99 10.79 26.37
C GLN A 16 6.45 11.31 25.04
N PHE A 17 6.58 10.53 23.96
CA PHE A 17 6.06 10.91 22.65
C PHE A 17 4.54 11.10 22.67
N LEU A 18 3.80 10.18 23.29
CA LEU A 18 2.34 10.28 23.45
C LEU A 18 1.92 11.54 24.22
N ARG A 19 2.71 11.96 25.22
CA ARG A 19 2.50 13.23 25.93
C ARG A 19 2.77 14.44 25.05
N THR A 20 3.83 14.40 24.23
CA THR A 20 4.18 15.48 23.29
C THR A 20 3.09 15.73 22.26
N ILE A 21 2.36 14.69 21.85
CA ILE A 21 1.24 14.79 20.91
C ILE A 21 -0.12 15.00 21.61
N HIS A 22 -0.11 15.27 22.93
CA HIS A 22 -1.29 15.47 23.77
C HIS A 22 -2.33 14.33 23.70
N TYR A 23 -1.90 13.09 23.45
CA TYR A 23 -2.81 11.95 23.39
C TYR A 23 -3.34 11.60 24.79
N GLN A 24 -4.67 11.65 24.95
CA GLN A 24 -5.36 11.23 26.17
C GLN A 24 -6.01 9.87 25.92
N SER A 25 -5.58 8.84 26.64
CA SER A 25 -6.25 7.53 26.56
C SER A 25 -7.61 7.60 27.24
N SER A 26 -8.66 7.13 26.58
CA SER A 26 -9.95 6.89 27.22
C SER A 26 -9.79 5.82 28.30
N SER A 27 -10.13 6.17 29.54
CA SER A 27 -10.04 5.31 30.72
C SER A 27 -11.02 4.13 30.62
N GLY A 28 -10.55 3.04 30.02
CA GLY A 28 -11.27 1.77 29.93
C GLY A 28 -10.31 0.62 29.64
N LYS A 29 -10.57 -0.56 30.23
CA LYS A 29 -9.74 -1.77 30.13
C LYS A 29 -9.19 -2.00 28.72
N SER A 30 -7.88 -2.24 28.65
CA SER A 30 -7.09 -2.46 27.44
C SER A 30 -7.63 -3.59 26.57
N THR A 31 -8.29 -3.22 25.48
CA THR A 31 -8.61 -4.08 24.35
C THR A 31 -8.06 -3.40 23.10
N TYR A 32 -7.39 -4.15 22.23
CA TYR A 32 -6.92 -3.84 20.86
C TYR A 32 -7.29 -2.48 20.21
N ALA A 33 -8.53 -2.01 20.34
CA ALA A 33 -8.98 -0.65 20.03
C ALA A 33 -8.05 0.47 20.54
N ASN A 34 -7.55 0.38 21.78
CA ASN A 34 -6.61 1.38 22.34
C ASN A 34 -5.24 1.35 21.63
N ALA A 35 -4.79 0.19 21.13
CA ALA A 35 -3.53 0.08 20.40
C ALA A 35 -3.66 0.67 18.99
N LEU A 36 -4.78 0.43 18.32
CA LEU A 36 -5.07 1.02 17.01
C LEU A 36 -5.26 2.53 17.09
N SER A 37 -5.96 3.05 18.09
CA SER A 37 -6.11 4.50 18.29
C SER A 37 -4.78 5.17 18.62
N THR A 38 -3.93 4.51 19.42
CA THR A 38 -2.58 4.98 19.72
C THR A 38 -1.71 4.98 18.47
N LEU A 39 -1.73 3.92 17.65
CA LEU A 39 -0.99 3.87 16.38
C LEU A 39 -1.49 4.93 15.39
N HIS A 40 -2.80 5.16 15.33
CA HIS A 40 -3.38 6.22 14.49
C HIS A 40 -2.85 7.59 14.91
N ALA A 41 -2.89 7.91 16.21
CA ALA A 41 -2.36 9.16 16.74
C ALA A 41 -0.84 9.30 16.48
N ILE A 42 -0.06 8.23 16.62
CA ILE A 42 1.37 8.23 16.31
C ILE A 42 1.62 8.47 14.81
N PHE A 43 0.88 7.80 13.93
CA PHE A 43 1.05 7.96 12.50
C PHE A 43 0.57 9.33 12.01
N GLU A 44 -0.49 9.89 12.57
CA GLU A 44 -0.90 11.26 12.30
C GLU A 44 0.18 12.26 12.74
N ALA A 45 0.66 12.15 13.98
CA ALA A 45 1.68 13.05 14.51
C ALA A 45 3.03 12.95 13.77
N SER A 46 3.36 11.77 13.24
CA SER A 46 4.57 11.57 12.42
C SER A 46 4.37 11.89 10.93
N GLY A 47 3.19 12.37 10.52
CA GLY A 47 2.86 12.67 9.12
C GLY A 47 2.70 11.42 8.23
N GLN A 48 2.61 10.24 8.84
CA GLN A 48 2.46 8.94 8.21
C GLN A 48 1.01 8.39 8.28
N GLN A 49 0.03 9.29 8.40
CA GLN A 49 -1.40 8.98 8.55
C GLN A 49 -1.94 7.92 7.56
N HIS A 50 -1.32 7.78 6.38
CA HIS A 50 -1.77 6.80 5.38
C HIS A 50 -1.18 5.39 5.50
N LEU A 51 -0.22 5.16 6.40
CA LEU A 51 0.37 3.82 6.59
C LEU A 51 -0.67 2.79 7.04
N LEU A 52 -1.59 3.16 7.95
CA LEU A 52 -2.66 2.26 8.38
C LEU A 52 -3.55 1.83 7.21
N TYR A 53 -3.95 2.77 6.36
CA TYR A 53 -4.75 2.47 5.19
C TYR A 53 -4.00 1.61 4.17
N LEU A 54 -2.70 1.84 3.99
CA LEU A 54 -1.86 0.99 3.13
C LEU A 54 -1.77 -0.45 3.66
N VAL A 55 -1.62 -0.62 4.97
CA VAL A 55 -1.61 -1.95 5.61
C VAL A 55 -2.96 -2.64 5.45
N LYS A 56 -4.07 -1.94 5.70
CA LYS A 56 -5.43 -2.44 5.45
C LYS A 56 -5.59 -2.87 3.98
N LEU A 57 -5.17 -2.02 3.04
CA LEU A 57 -5.24 -2.31 1.61
C LEU A 57 -4.47 -3.56 1.23
N ARG A 58 -3.20 -3.68 1.67
CA ARG A 58 -2.36 -4.85 1.39
C ARG A 58 -2.97 -6.15 1.93
N LYS A 59 -3.63 -6.10 3.09
CA LYS A 59 -4.34 -7.24 3.66
C LYS A 59 -5.51 -7.69 2.78
N LEU A 60 -6.25 -6.74 2.22
CA LEU A 60 -7.40 -7.01 1.35
C LEU A 60 -6.98 -7.30 -0.10
N TRP A 61 -5.74 -6.96 -0.47
CA TRP A 61 -5.29 -6.86 -1.86
C TRP A 61 -5.46 -8.14 -2.67
N PHE A 62 -5.32 -9.29 -2.04
CA PHE A 62 -5.44 -10.57 -2.74
C PHE A 62 -6.74 -11.31 -2.41
N ALA A 63 -7.49 -10.82 -1.44
CA ALA A 63 -8.74 -11.44 -1.00
C ALA A 63 -9.96 -10.81 -1.67
N GLU A 64 -9.97 -9.47 -1.82
CA GLU A 64 -11.17 -8.70 -2.18
C GLU A 64 -11.00 -7.89 -3.47
N ILE A 65 -9.78 -7.79 -3.99
CA ILE A 65 -9.50 -7.12 -5.27
C ILE A 65 -9.74 -8.10 -6.41
N ASP A 66 -10.06 -7.56 -7.59
CA ASP A 66 -10.17 -8.36 -8.79
C ASP A 66 -8.85 -9.09 -9.11
N LYS A 67 -8.98 -10.26 -9.74
CA LYS A 67 -7.84 -11.13 -10.02
C LYS A 67 -6.83 -10.49 -10.97
N PHE A 68 -7.27 -9.61 -11.87
CA PHE A 68 -6.37 -8.98 -12.83
C PHE A 68 -5.44 -7.98 -12.13
N LEU A 69 -6.00 -7.07 -11.33
CA LEU A 69 -5.22 -6.07 -10.60
C LEU A 69 -4.31 -6.72 -9.55
N ALA A 70 -4.82 -7.72 -8.82
CA ALA A 70 -4.03 -8.43 -7.82
C ALA A 70 -2.79 -9.11 -8.42
N ARG A 71 -2.87 -9.59 -9.67
CA ARG A 71 -1.75 -10.25 -10.37
C ARG A 71 -0.74 -9.27 -10.94
N ASN A 72 -1.23 -8.15 -11.47
CA ASN A 72 -0.44 -7.24 -12.29
C ASN A 72 -0.04 -5.95 -11.56
N ALA A 73 -0.48 -5.78 -10.31
CA ALA A 73 -0.20 -4.60 -9.52
C ALA A 73 -0.09 -4.90 -8.02
N TYR A 74 0.62 -4.02 -7.29
CA TYR A 74 0.76 -4.10 -5.84
C TYR A 74 0.73 -2.71 -5.17
N PRO A 75 0.13 -2.54 -3.97
CA PRO A 75 0.07 -1.25 -3.29
C PRO A 75 1.45 -0.84 -2.76
N ARG A 76 1.99 0.23 -3.33
CA ARG A 76 3.30 0.75 -2.95
C ARG A 76 3.20 1.69 -1.77
N ASN A 77 2.46 2.79 -1.93
CA ASN A 77 2.27 3.82 -0.92
C ASN A 77 1.05 4.69 -1.25
N ILE A 78 0.65 5.53 -0.30
CA ILE A 78 -0.37 6.56 -0.49
C ILE A 78 0.30 7.91 -0.25
N SER A 79 0.12 8.86 -1.16
CA SER A 79 0.64 10.21 -1.03
C SER A 79 -0.49 11.23 -1.08
N VAL A 80 -0.24 12.43 -0.57
CA VAL A 80 -1.15 13.56 -0.72
C VAL A 80 -0.44 14.61 -1.56
N LEU A 81 -0.98 14.88 -2.75
CA LEU A 81 -0.57 16.01 -3.55
C LEU A 81 -1.03 17.26 -2.81
N ARG A 82 -0.06 18.03 -2.33
CA ARG A 82 -0.28 19.35 -1.76
C ARG A 82 0.07 20.41 -2.77
N GLN A 83 -0.74 21.46 -2.81
CA GLN A 83 -0.57 22.56 -3.74
C GLN A 83 -0.71 23.88 -3.00
N PHE A 84 0.09 24.84 -3.42
CA PHE A 84 -0.02 26.22 -3.03
C PHE A 84 -0.27 27.05 -4.27
N SER A 85 -1.27 27.92 -4.21
CA SER A 85 -1.60 28.85 -5.29
C SER A 85 -1.32 30.26 -4.80
N VAL A 86 -0.60 31.04 -5.60
CA VAL A 86 -0.36 32.45 -5.30
C VAL A 86 -1.67 33.20 -5.55
N ASN A 87 -2.36 33.56 -4.48
CA ASN A 87 -3.64 34.26 -4.52
C ASN A 87 -3.51 35.68 -3.97
N ALA A 88 -4.61 36.44 -4.01
CA ALA A 88 -4.66 37.80 -3.49
C ALA A 88 -4.31 37.86 -1.99
N ASP A 89 -4.82 36.92 -1.19
CA ASP A 89 -4.56 36.86 0.24
C ASP A 89 -3.07 36.72 0.55
N PHE A 90 -2.35 35.86 -0.18
CA PHE A 90 -0.91 35.70 -0.02
C PHE A 90 -0.15 36.98 -0.35
N THR A 91 -0.51 37.67 -1.45
CA THR A 91 0.11 38.95 -1.79
C THR A 91 -0.17 40.04 -0.73
N GLU A 92 -1.36 40.02 -0.12
CA GLU A 92 -1.71 40.92 0.98
C GLU A 92 -0.94 40.59 2.27
N GLU A 93 -0.75 39.31 2.58
CA GLU A 93 0.07 38.89 3.71
C GLU A 93 1.54 39.30 3.56
N LEU A 94 2.07 39.28 2.34
CA LEU A 94 3.40 39.78 2.03
C LEU A 94 3.48 41.30 2.20
N LEU A 95 2.49 42.05 1.71
CA LEU A 95 2.37 43.50 1.93
C LEU A 95 2.41 43.84 3.42
N ARG A 96 1.58 43.14 4.23
CA ARG A 96 1.51 43.34 5.68
C ARG A 96 2.80 42.95 6.41
N ALA A 97 3.58 42.02 5.86
CA ALA A 97 4.87 41.63 6.40
C ALA A 97 6.00 42.63 6.09
N GLY A 98 5.72 43.68 5.32
CA GLY A 98 6.71 44.72 5.00
C GLY A 98 7.85 44.22 4.10
N VAL A 99 7.57 43.26 3.22
CA VAL A 99 8.58 42.80 2.26
C VAL A 99 8.97 43.91 1.30
N SER A 100 10.17 43.80 0.73
CA SER A 100 10.66 44.75 -0.25
C SER A 100 9.78 44.78 -1.50
N ALA A 101 9.71 45.95 -2.14
CA ALA A 101 8.83 46.18 -3.28
C ALA A 101 9.16 45.28 -4.49
N ASP A 102 10.44 44.95 -4.70
CA ASP A 102 10.90 44.01 -5.73
C ASP A 102 10.36 42.59 -5.46
N PHE A 103 10.38 42.15 -4.21
CA PHE A 103 9.83 40.86 -3.79
C PHE A 103 8.32 40.78 -3.98
N LEU A 104 7.62 41.84 -3.58
CA LEU A 104 6.18 41.91 -3.77
C LEU A 104 5.81 41.83 -5.25
N GLN A 105 6.48 42.60 -6.10
CA GLN A 105 6.23 42.62 -7.54
C GLN A 105 6.54 41.26 -8.18
N ALA A 106 7.59 40.56 -7.72
CA ALA A 106 7.90 39.22 -8.17
C ALA A 106 6.80 38.22 -7.77
N ALA A 107 6.26 38.31 -6.57
CA ALA A 107 5.14 37.47 -6.11
C ALA A 107 3.84 37.79 -6.88
N GLU A 108 3.53 39.06 -7.12
CA GLU A 108 2.35 39.48 -7.90
C GLU A 108 2.39 38.94 -9.33
N LYS A 109 3.57 38.90 -9.97
CA LYS A 109 3.74 38.28 -11.30
C LYS A 109 3.43 36.79 -11.33
N LEU A 110 3.50 36.11 -10.19
CA LEU A 110 3.15 34.69 -10.06
C LEU A 110 1.69 34.48 -9.66
N LYS A 111 0.87 35.54 -9.52
CA LYS A 111 -0.53 35.43 -9.12
C LYS A 111 -1.31 34.54 -10.10
N GLY A 112 -2.02 33.57 -9.55
CA GLY A 112 -2.71 32.52 -10.31
C GLY A 112 -1.86 31.29 -10.62
N GLU A 113 -0.52 31.35 -10.52
CA GLU A 113 0.32 30.16 -10.62
C GLU A 113 0.15 29.27 -9.38
N SER A 114 0.35 27.97 -9.59
CA SER A 114 0.29 26.97 -8.54
C SER A 114 1.53 26.08 -8.50
N PHE A 115 1.93 25.73 -7.29
CA PHE A 115 3.19 25.06 -7.01
C PHE A 115 2.95 23.80 -6.16
N LYS A 116 3.69 22.73 -6.46
CA LYS A 116 3.60 21.44 -5.74
C LYS A 116 4.56 21.34 -4.56
N GLY A 117 5.49 22.30 -4.44
CA GLY A 117 6.46 22.34 -3.35
C GLY A 117 7.20 23.68 -3.28
N SER A 118 7.81 23.94 -2.12
CA SER A 118 8.54 25.18 -1.83
C SER A 118 9.71 25.39 -2.77
N ALA A 119 10.45 24.34 -3.14
CA ALA A 119 11.56 24.45 -4.09
C ALA A 119 11.12 25.01 -5.46
N GLN A 120 9.95 24.60 -5.95
CA GLN A 120 9.41 25.07 -7.23
C GLN A 120 9.01 26.55 -7.15
N LEU A 121 8.31 26.93 -6.07
CA LEU A 121 7.94 28.32 -5.78
C LEU A 121 9.19 29.21 -5.67
N ASN A 122 10.16 28.80 -4.86
CA ASN A 122 11.39 29.53 -4.59
C ASN A 122 12.20 29.72 -5.87
N GLY A 123 12.38 28.67 -6.68
CA GLY A 123 13.08 28.78 -7.95
C GLY A 123 12.40 29.73 -8.93
N LYS A 124 11.06 29.77 -8.94
CA LYS A 124 10.28 30.71 -9.75
C LYS A 124 10.38 32.15 -9.26
N LEU A 125 10.32 32.37 -7.95
CA LEU A 125 10.55 33.69 -7.34
C LEU A 125 11.96 34.19 -7.63
N GLN A 126 12.98 33.36 -7.45
CA GLN A 126 14.38 33.70 -7.77
C GLN A 126 14.56 34.07 -9.24
N LYS A 127 13.88 33.36 -10.15
CA LYS A 127 13.91 33.68 -11.58
C LYS A 127 13.28 35.05 -11.87
N GLN A 128 12.20 35.41 -11.18
CA GLN A 128 11.58 36.73 -11.33
C GLN A 128 12.44 37.85 -10.71
N LEU A 129 13.06 37.57 -9.56
CA LEU A 129 13.94 38.49 -8.84
C LEU A 129 15.32 38.66 -9.49
N LYS A 130 15.76 37.69 -10.29
CA LYS A 130 17.13 37.58 -10.84
C LYS A 130 18.22 37.57 -9.77
N ARG A 131 17.89 37.10 -8.56
CA ARG A 131 18.80 36.91 -7.44
C ARG A 131 18.33 35.75 -6.56
N LEU A 132 19.19 35.32 -5.66
CA LEU A 132 18.82 34.37 -4.60
C LEU A 132 17.89 35.04 -3.57
N LEU A 133 17.10 34.21 -2.89
CA LEU A 133 16.28 34.64 -1.77
C LEU A 133 17.18 34.89 -0.55
N SER A 134 16.92 35.96 0.19
CA SER A 134 17.57 36.19 1.47
C SER A 134 17.10 35.16 2.50
N THR A 135 17.83 35.06 3.61
CA THR A 135 17.44 34.22 4.75
C THR A 135 16.09 34.66 5.33
N GLU A 136 15.85 35.97 5.43
CA GLU A 136 14.59 36.56 5.90
C GLU A 136 13.41 36.24 4.97
N GLU A 137 13.60 36.37 3.65
CA GLU A 137 12.58 36.02 2.65
C GLU A 137 12.25 34.52 2.69
N THR A 138 13.27 33.69 2.88
CA THR A 138 13.11 32.24 2.98
C THR A 138 12.34 31.84 4.23
N GLU A 139 12.65 32.44 5.39
CA GLU A 139 11.91 32.21 6.63
C GLU A 139 10.47 32.72 6.54
N LEU A 140 10.25 33.90 5.96
CA LEU A 140 8.91 34.41 5.74
C LEU A 140 8.07 33.43 4.91
N LEU A 141 8.62 32.93 3.79
CA LEU A 141 7.91 31.96 2.95
C LEU A 141 7.59 30.68 3.70
N LYS A 142 8.47 30.18 4.57
CA LYS A 142 8.19 28.99 5.40
C LYS A 142 6.96 29.19 6.30
N HIS A 143 6.74 30.41 6.80
CA HIS A 143 5.62 30.71 7.69
C HIS A 143 4.32 31.07 6.97
N LYS A 144 4.42 31.72 5.80
CA LYS A 144 3.26 32.23 5.05
C LYS A 144 2.74 31.25 4.00
N VAL A 145 3.62 30.43 3.41
CA VAL A 145 3.23 29.47 2.36
C VAL A 145 2.68 28.20 2.99
N ARG A 146 1.36 28.05 2.95
CA ARG A 146 0.67 26.83 3.42
C ARG A 146 0.21 25.99 2.23
N PHE A 147 0.92 24.89 1.96
CA PHE A 147 0.52 23.92 0.96
C PHE A 147 -0.71 23.13 1.44
N LYS A 148 -1.86 23.35 0.79
CA LYS A 148 -3.11 22.69 1.12
C LYS A 148 -3.19 21.32 0.44
N PRO A 149 -3.70 20.28 1.12
CA PRO A 149 -3.94 18.99 0.49
C PRO A 149 -5.02 19.13 -0.60
N GLN A 150 -4.78 18.57 -1.78
CA GLN A 150 -5.75 18.59 -2.89
C GLN A 150 -6.19 17.21 -3.34
N GLN A 151 -5.24 16.28 -3.50
CA GLN A 151 -5.54 14.93 -3.97
C GLN A 151 -4.80 13.90 -3.15
N THR A 152 -5.51 12.88 -2.69
CA THR A 152 -4.94 11.67 -2.11
C THR A 152 -4.76 10.63 -3.21
N ILE A 153 -3.54 10.15 -3.38
CA ILE A 153 -3.12 9.34 -4.52
C ILE A 153 -2.65 7.98 -4.03
N LEU A 154 -3.27 6.91 -4.53
CA LEU A 154 -2.76 5.56 -4.34
C LEU A 154 -1.71 5.25 -5.39
N HIS A 155 -0.51 4.88 -4.96
CA HIS A 155 0.54 4.44 -5.85
C HIS A 155 0.58 2.92 -5.92
N LEU A 156 0.52 2.39 -7.15
CA LEU A 156 0.66 0.99 -7.44
C LEU A 156 2.01 0.73 -8.12
N THR A 157 2.67 -0.34 -7.74
CA THR A 157 3.73 -0.93 -8.57
C THR A 157 3.07 -1.89 -9.54
N VAL A 158 3.35 -1.80 -10.84
CA VAL A 158 2.77 -2.65 -11.88
C VAL A 158 3.86 -3.42 -12.63
N TYR A 159 3.46 -4.51 -13.27
CA TYR A 159 4.36 -5.42 -13.98
C TYR A 159 5.07 -4.72 -15.14
N ASP A 160 4.28 -4.04 -15.99
CA ASP A 160 4.78 -3.36 -17.17
C ASP A 160 3.98 -2.10 -17.51
N GLY A 161 4.42 -1.42 -18.57
CA GLY A 161 3.77 -0.20 -19.06
C GLY A 161 2.38 -0.42 -19.67
N SER A 162 2.09 -1.61 -20.20
CA SER A 162 0.79 -1.93 -20.81
C SER A 162 -0.30 -2.04 -19.74
N ILE A 163 0.02 -2.66 -18.59
CA ILE A 163 -0.85 -2.71 -17.42
C ILE A 163 -1.06 -1.31 -16.87
N SER A 164 0.00 -0.51 -16.73
CA SER A 164 -0.11 0.89 -16.32
C SER A 164 -1.13 1.65 -17.18
N GLN A 165 -1.08 1.44 -18.49
CA GLN A 165 -2.00 2.07 -19.43
C GLN A 165 -3.43 1.53 -19.32
N ALA A 166 -3.62 0.22 -19.18
CA ALA A 166 -4.93 -0.40 -18.96
C ALA A 166 -5.60 0.14 -17.69
N LEU A 167 -4.85 0.25 -16.59
CA LEU A 167 -5.36 0.80 -15.32
C LEU A 167 -5.72 2.28 -15.42
N ARG A 168 -5.03 3.06 -16.27
CA ARG A 168 -5.40 4.46 -16.53
C ARG A 168 -6.75 4.61 -17.21
N PHE A 169 -7.12 3.69 -18.11
CA PHE A 169 -8.44 3.75 -18.76
C PHE A 169 -9.60 3.41 -17.82
N GLU A 170 -9.35 2.60 -16.80
CA GLU A 170 -10.36 2.11 -15.84
C GLU A 170 -10.22 2.80 -14.46
N THR A 171 -9.49 3.93 -14.37
CA THR A 171 -9.15 4.55 -13.07
C THR A 171 -10.38 4.87 -12.22
N GLU A 172 -11.48 5.35 -12.83
CA GLU A 172 -12.71 5.63 -12.09
C GLU A 172 -13.40 4.37 -11.54
N ALA A 173 -13.32 3.25 -12.25
CA ALA A 173 -13.87 1.97 -11.78
C ALA A 173 -13.06 1.46 -10.58
N TYR A 174 -11.73 1.50 -10.67
CA TYR A 174 -10.85 1.11 -9.58
C TYR A 174 -10.94 2.04 -8.37
N LEU A 175 -11.08 3.36 -8.57
CA LEU A 175 -11.32 4.30 -7.47
C LEU A 175 -12.61 3.98 -6.73
N ARG A 176 -13.72 3.69 -7.44
CA ARG A 176 -14.98 3.26 -6.82
C ARG A 176 -14.83 1.95 -6.04
N MET A 177 -14.09 0.98 -6.59
CA MET A 177 -13.77 -0.26 -5.90
C MET A 177 -12.99 0.00 -4.60
N PHE A 178 -11.95 0.84 -4.64
CA PHE A 178 -11.17 1.16 -3.45
C PHE A 178 -11.96 1.95 -2.41
N GLN A 179 -12.84 2.86 -2.83
CA GLN A 179 -13.75 3.55 -1.92
C GLN A 179 -14.70 2.57 -1.22
N ARG A 180 -15.12 1.49 -1.87
CA ARG A 180 -15.90 0.43 -1.22
C ARG A 180 -15.08 -0.37 -0.20
N LEU A 181 -13.82 -0.67 -0.52
CA LEU A 181 -12.95 -1.48 0.34
C LEU A 181 -12.35 -0.68 1.51
N LEU A 182 -12.15 0.61 1.32
CA LEU A 182 -11.58 1.55 2.29
C LEU A 182 -12.40 2.85 2.27
N PRO A 183 -13.65 2.82 2.77
CA PRO A 183 -14.53 3.99 2.74
C PRO A 183 -14.01 5.16 3.58
N GLU A 184 -13.16 4.87 4.55
CA GLU A 184 -12.47 5.84 5.40
C GLU A 184 -11.42 6.67 4.63
N LEU A 185 -10.93 6.17 3.48
CA LEU A 185 -9.89 6.82 2.68
C LEU A 185 -10.50 7.40 1.41
N LYS A 186 -10.62 8.73 1.36
CA LYS A 186 -10.96 9.43 0.12
C LYS A 186 -9.77 9.42 -0.83
N LEU A 187 -9.73 8.44 -1.73
CA LEU A 187 -8.79 8.40 -2.86
C LEU A 187 -9.32 9.22 -4.03
N ASP A 188 -8.48 10.10 -4.55
CA ASP A 188 -8.78 10.99 -5.66
C ASP A 188 -8.12 10.53 -6.97
N ASP A 189 -7.01 9.78 -6.89
CA ASP A 189 -6.24 9.34 -8.07
C ASP A 189 -5.48 8.02 -7.81
N ILE A 190 -5.13 7.30 -8.88
CA ILE A 190 -4.28 6.11 -8.86
C ILE A 190 -3.12 6.32 -9.82
N ARG A 191 -1.89 6.12 -9.32
CA ARG A 191 -0.68 6.24 -10.13
C ARG A 191 0.13 4.96 -10.15
N CYS A 192 0.36 4.45 -11.35
CA CYS A 192 1.13 3.24 -11.57
C CYS A 192 2.62 3.56 -11.81
N HIS A 193 3.48 2.76 -11.20
CA HIS A 193 4.93 2.77 -11.38
C HIS A 193 5.35 1.39 -11.88
N VAL A 194 6.04 1.32 -13.01
CA VAL A 194 6.60 0.05 -13.47
C VAL A 194 7.74 -0.33 -12.52
N GLY A 195 7.69 -1.52 -11.94
CA GLY A 195 8.69 -1.97 -10.98
C GLY A 195 8.75 -3.48 -10.87
N ASP A 196 9.72 -3.97 -10.11
CA ASP A 196 9.96 -5.41 -9.94
C ASP A 196 8.88 -6.06 -9.06
N LEU A 197 7.82 -6.54 -9.69
CA LEU A 197 6.78 -7.35 -9.06
C LEU A 197 7.24 -8.77 -8.71
N GLY A 198 8.40 -9.20 -9.22
CA GLY A 198 8.93 -10.55 -9.01
C GLY A 198 9.05 -10.88 -7.53
N GLN A 199 9.48 -9.92 -6.70
CA GLN A 199 9.60 -10.13 -5.25
C GLN A 199 8.24 -10.34 -4.55
N ALA A 200 7.20 -9.60 -4.94
CA ALA A 200 5.88 -9.71 -4.31
C ALA A 200 5.20 -11.03 -4.66
N GLN A 201 5.32 -11.46 -5.92
CA GLN A 201 4.84 -12.76 -6.39
C GLN A 201 5.65 -13.91 -5.78
N PHE A 202 6.98 -13.77 -5.70
CA PHE A 202 7.84 -14.74 -5.02
C PHE A 202 7.43 -14.93 -3.55
N ASP A 203 7.21 -13.83 -2.80
CA ASP A 203 6.74 -13.89 -1.42
C ASP A 203 5.40 -14.66 -1.31
N GLN A 204 4.53 -14.50 -2.30
CA GLN A 204 3.22 -15.14 -2.35
C GLN A 204 3.30 -16.64 -2.65
N THR A 205 4.18 -17.04 -3.58
CA THR A 205 4.51 -18.44 -3.84
C THR A 205 5.11 -19.11 -2.61
N GLN A 206 5.97 -18.41 -1.86
CA GLN A 206 6.55 -18.93 -0.62
C GLN A 206 5.47 -19.16 0.46
N VAL A 207 4.54 -18.21 0.62
CA VAL A 207 3.40 -18.37 1.53
C VAL A 207 2.49 -19.52 1.11
N ALA A 208 2.20 -19.67 -0.18
CA ALA A 208 1.38 -20.78 -0.69
C ALA A 208 2.04 -22.14 -0.45
N SER A 209 3.35 -22.23 -0.70
CA SER A 209 4.15 -23.42 -0.44
C SER A 209 4.16 -23.78 1.05
N LEU A 210 4.32 -22.78 1.92
CA LEU A 210 4.21 -22.97 3.38
C LEU A 210 2.82 -23.43 3.80
N ALA A 211 1.76 -22.82 3.26
CA ALA A 211 0.38 -23.17 3.59
C ALA A 211 0.02 -24.59 3.14
N LYS A 212 0.51 -25.02 1.98
CA LYS A 212 0.30 -26.38 1.44
C LYS A 212 0.85 -27.44 2.39
N ASP A 213 2.10 -27.26 2.83
CA ASP A 213 2.84 -28.27 3.60
C ASP A 213 2.87 -27.97 5.11
N TRP A 214 2.02 -27.04 5.58
CA TRP A 214 2.11 -26.49 6.94
C TRP A 214 2.07 -27.56 8.04
N HIS A 215 1.21 -28.56 7.88
CA HIS A 215 1.05 -29.68 8.79
C HIS A 215 2.26 -30.64 8.80
N LEU A 216 3.04 -30.68 7.73
CA LEU A 216 4.28 -31.47 7.62
C LEU A 216 5.47 -30.71 8.20
N LEU A 217 5.48 -29.38 8.05
CA LEU A 217 6.61 -28.53 8.45
C LEU A 217 6.58 -28.16 9.93
N THR A 218 5.43 -28.24 10.60
CA THR A 218 5.26 -27.74 11.97
C THR A 218 4.63 -28.76 12.90
N PRO A 219 4.95 -28.73 14.20
CA PRO A 219 4.32 -29.60 15.19
C PRO A 219 2.80 -29.44 15.25
N GLU A 220 2.11 -30.45 15.73
CA GLU A 220 0.64 -30.48 15.89
C GLU A 220 0.08 -29.26 16.61
N GLY A 221 0.71 -28.86 17.72
CA GLY A 221 0.32 -27.67 18.48
C GLY A 221 0.46 -26.34 17.73
N VAL A 222 1.13 -26.32 16.58
CA VAL A 222 1.26 -25.13 15.72
C VAL A 222 0.23 -25.16 14.59
N HIS A 223 0.23 -26.20 13.75
CA HIS A 223 -0.63 -26.20 12.56
C HIS A 223 -2.12 -26.31 12.86
N GLN A 224 -2.52 -26.86 14.01
CA GLN A 224 -3.92 -26.84 14.45
C GLN A 224 -4.39 -25.46 14.93
N ASN A 225 -3.45 -24.58 15.27
CA ASN A 225 -3.74 -23.31 15.93
C ASN A 225 -3.50 -22.10 15.04
N CYS A 226 -2.69 -22.23 13.99
CA CYS A 226 -2.46 -21.14 13.05
C CYS A 226 -2.20 -21.60 11.62
N MET A 227 -2.37 -20.68 10.67
CA MET A 227 -2.12 -20.90 9.24
C MET A 227 -1.35 -19.73 8.64
N PRO A 228 -0.36 -19.96 7.75
CA PRO A 228 0.29 -18.91 6.98
C PRO A 228 -0.71 -18.16 6.13
N ALA A 229 -0.78 -16.84 6.29
CA ALA A 229 -1.73 -16.00 5.56
C ALA A 229 -1.03 -15.20 4.46
N PHE A 230 -0.02 -14.41 4.81
CA PHE A 230 0.74 -13.59 3.87
C PHE A 230 2.08 -13.17 4.48
N LEU A 231 2.97 -12.66 3.64
CA LEU A 231 4.25 -12.10 4.05
C LEU A 231 4.21 -10.57 3.92
N HIS A 232 4.50 -9.87 5.01
CA HIS A 232 4.57 -8.42 5.06
C HIS A 232 6.01 -7.95 4.94
N ARG A 233 6.37 -7.39 3.78
CA ARG A 233 7.71 -6.86 3.53
C ARG A 233 7.80 -5.39 3.94
N VAL A 234 8.59 -5.12 4.97
CA VAL A 234 8.89 -3.77 5.48
C VAL A 234 10.04 -3.14 4.68
N SER A 235 11.01 -3.95 4.27
CA SER A 235 12.12 -3.55 3.37
C SER A 235 12.62 -4.76 2.58
N ARG A 236 13.53 -4.57 1.61
CA ARG A 236 14.12 -5.69 0.86
C ARG A 236 14.70 -6.79 1.78
N ALA A 237 15.32 -6.39 2.88
CA ALA A 237 15.95 -7.30 3.85
C ALA A 237 15.07 -7.63 5.08
N HIS A 238 13.82 -7.15 5.13
CA HIS A 238 12.96 -7.35 6.29
C HIS A 238 11.52 -7.69 5.92
N ALA A 239 11.15 -8.93 6.17
CA ALA A 239 9.88 -9.53 5.89
C ALA A 239 9.35 -10.28 7.13
N VAL A 240 8.06 -10.09 7.39
CA VAL A 240 7.34 -10.67 8.52
C VAL A 240 6.27 -11.61 7.98
N LEU A 241 6.40 -12.90 8.25
CA LEU A 241 5.36 -13.88 7.95
C LEU A 241 4.21 -13.71 8.94
N VAL A 242 3.01 -13.43 8.43
CA VAL A 242 1.81 -13.28 9.24
C VAL A 242 1.06 -14.61 9.28
N LEU A 243 0.89 -15.14 10.48
CA LEU A 243 0.13 -16.35 10.76
C LEU A 243 -1.21 -15.96 11.39
N TYR A 244 -2.30 -16.39 10.78
CA TYR A 244 -3.63 -16.20 11.36
C TYR A 244 -3.92 -17.26 12.40
N VAL A 245 -4.52 -16.83 13.51
CA VAL A 245 -4.85 -17.67 14.67
C VAL A 245 -6.35 -17.61 14.89
N SER A 246 -6.99 -18.75 15.13
CA SER A 246 -8.46 -18.84 15.24
C SER A 246 -9.03 -18.30 16.56
N SER A 247 -8.22 -18.04 17.59
CA SER A 247 -8.71 -17.41 18.83
C SER A 247 -7.61 -16.67 19.60
N ALA A 248 -8.01 -15.81 20.54
CA ALA A 248 -7.08 -15.12 21.44
C ALA A 248 -6.40 -16.08 22.44
N GLU A 249 -7.09 -17.12 22.89
CA GLU A 249 -6.53 -18.15 23.78
C GLU A 249 -5.42 -18.94 23.07
N ARG A 250 -5.64 -19.32 21.80
CA ARG A 250 -4.63 -19.99 20.97
C ARG A 250 -3.45 -19.08 20.68
N LEU A 251 -3.67 -17.77 20.57
CA LEU A 251 -2.60 -16.78 20.40
C LEU A 251 -1.70 -16.73 21.65
N GLU A 252 -2.28 -16.73 22.85
CA GLU A 252 -1.50 -16.78 24.09
C GLU A 252 -0.68 -18.08 24.18
N LEU A 253 -1.27 -19.21 23.82
CA LEU A 253 -0.58 -20.50 23.78
C LEU A 253 0.62 -20.45 22.83
N LEU A 254 0.41 -20.03 21.58
CA LEU A 254 1.46 -19.94 20.56
C LEU A 254 2.57 -18.96 20.93
N ASN A 255 2.23 -17.85 21.61
CA ASN A 255 3.22 -16.88 22.09
C ASN A 255 4.10 -17.43 23.22
N ARG A 256 3.55 -18.32 24.07
CA ARG A 256 4.29 -18.93 25.18
C ARG A 256 5.08 -20.16 24.76
N THR A 257 4.50 -21.01 23.91
CA THR A 257 5.10 -22.26 23.49
C THR A 257 4.51 -22.69 22.14
N PRO A 258 5.28 -22.68 21.04
CA PRO A 258 6.75 -22.55 21.00
C PRO A 258 7.29 -21.11 20.96
N GLY A 259 6.46 -20.09 20.66
CA GLY A 259 6.90 -18.72 20.43
C GLY A 259 7.32 -18.43 18.99
N ALA A 260 7.21 -17.16 18.56
CA ALA A 260 7.45 -16.74 17.19
C ALA A 260 8.92 -16.92 16.75
N GLU A 261 9.88 -16.59 17.62
CA GLU A 261 11.32 -16.71 17.32
C GLU A 261 11.74 -18.16 17.14
N TRP A 262 11.22 -19.07 17.98
CA TRP A 262 11.45 -20.49 17.82
C TRP A 262 10.92 -21.00 16.48
N LEU A 263 9.69 -20.60 16.13
CA LEU A 263 9.05 -21.07 14.89
C LEU A 263 9.80 -20.59 13.65
N VAL A 264 10.37 -19.37 13.65
CA VAL A 264 11.25 -18.89 12.59
C VAL A 264 12.46 -19.83 12.43
N GLN A 265 13.17 -20.12 13.53
CA GLN A 265 14.36 -20.99 13.50
C GLN A 265 14.01 -22.43 13.10
N HIS A 266 12.85 -22.93 13.51
CA HIS A 266 12.34 -24.24 13.12
C HIS A 266 12.09 -24.29 11.60
N LEU A 267 11.42 -23.29 11.04
CA LEU A 267 11.15 -23.23 9.60
C LEU A 267 12.44 -23.15 8.77
N TYR A 268 13.46 -22.39 9.21
CA TYR A 268 14.76 -22.36 8.53
C TYR A 268 15.47 -23.71 8.48
N LYS A 269 15.28 -24.55 9.50
CA LYS A 269 15.83 -25.91 9.52
C LYS A 269 15.10 -26.83 8.57
N GLN A 270 13.78 -26.65 8.41
CA GLN A 270 12.97 -27.44 7.48
C GLN A 270 13.15 -27.00 6.03
N ARG A 271 13.37 -25.70 5.81
CA ARG A 271 13.52 -25.06 4.49
C ARG A 271 14.54 -23.94 4.55
N SER A 272 15.75 -24.21 4.06
CA SER A 272 16.87 -23.26 4.10
C SER A 272 16.62 -22.04 3.23
N GLU A 273 15.85 -22.18 2.15
CA GLU A 273 15.48 -21.09 1.25
C GLU A 273 14.73 -19.96 1.96
N LEU A 274 14.04 -20.24 3.08
CA LEU A 274 13.27 -19.25 3.82
C LEU A 274 14.13 -18.21 4.54
N GLN A 275 15.43 -18.48 4.74
CA GLN A 275 16.36 -17.55 5.43
C GLN A 275 16.46 -16.20 4.71
N ASP A 276 16.42 -16.22 3.38
CA ASP A 276 16.46 -15.02 2.56
C ASP A 276 15.07 -14.36 2.41
N VAL A 277 14.00 -15.08 2.75
CA VAL A 277 12.61 -14.67 2.48
C VAL A 277 11.94 -14.04 3.68
N LEU A 278 11.99 -14.68 4.85
CA LEU A 278 11.30 -14.27 6.07
C LEU A 278 12.32 -14.01 7.17
N GLN A 279 12.11 -12.97 7.99
CA GLN A 279 12.98 -12.65 9.13
C GLN A 279 12.25 -12.76 10.47
N LYS A 280 10.92 -12.59 10.48
CA LYS A 280 10.09 -12.66 11.69
C LYS A 280 8.75 -13.31 11.42
N ILE A 281 8.11 -13.78 12.49
CA ILE A 281 6.72 -14.25 12.48
C ILE A 281 5.88 -13.34 13.37
N ALA A 282 4.67 -13.03 12.91
CA ALA A 282 3.64 -12.36 13.68
C ALA A 282 2.37 -13.21 13.72
N PHE A 283 1.91 -13.52 14.93
CA PHE A 283 0.61 -14.17 15.13
C PHE A 283 -0.49 -13.12 15.22
N VAL A 284 -1.57 -13.29 14.43
CA VAL A 284 -2.68 -12.34 14.38
C VAL A 284 -4.00 -13.08 14.59
N PRO A 285 -4.77 -12.73 15.64
CA PRO A 285 -6.05 -13.38 15.90
C PRO A 285 -7.08 -12.95 14.84
N ARG A 286 -7.73 -13.95 14.23
CA ARG A 286 -8.79 -13.83 13.23
C ARG A 286 -9.85 -14.90 13.49
N PRO A 287 -10.66 -14.75 14.55
CA PRO A 287 -11.65 -15.74 14.94
C PRO A 287 -12.78 -15.93 13.92
N GLU A 288 -12.99 -14.93 13.06
CA GLU A 288 -13.97 -14.95 11.97
C GLU A 288 -13.54 -15.82 10.78
N LEU A 289 -12.27 -16.24 10.72
CA LEU A 289 -11.71 -16.97 9.58
C LEU A 289 -11.34 -18.40 9.99
N ASP A 290 -11.88 -19.37 9.26
CA ASP A 290 -11.48 -20.76 9.36
C ASP A 290 -10.08 -20.97 8.76
N LEU A 291 -9.23 -21.73 9.45
CA LEU A 291 -7.83 -21.95 9.06
C LEU A 291 -7.72 -22.68 7.71
N GLU A 292 -8.66 -23.57 7.39
CA GLU A 292 -8.71 -24.21 6.07
C GLU A 292 -9.06 -23.21 4.97
N GLN A 293 -9.95 -22.26 5.23
CA GLN A 293 -10.22 -21.17 4.29
C GLN A 293 -8.97 -20.30 4.09
N VAL A 294 -8.20 -20.03 5.14
CA VAL A 294 -6.92 -19.32 5.04
C VAL A 294 -5.95 -20.11 4.17
N ARG A 295 -5.82 -21.43 4.39
CA ARG A 295 -4.96 -22.31 3.61
C ARG A 295 -5.31 -22.28 2.13
N LEU A 296 -6.59 -22.45 1.80
CA LEU A 296 -7.09 -22.43 0.43
C LEU A 296 -6.83 -21.09 -0.25
N ARG A 297 -7.06 -19.96 0.45
CA ARG A 297 -6.77 -18.63 -0.09
C ARG A 297 -5.28 -18.47 -0.37
N SER A 298 -4.43 -18.81 0.59
CA SER A 298 -2.97 -18.71 0.43
C SER A 298 -2.46 -19.58 -0.71
N PHE A 299 -2.99 -20.80 -0.86
CA PHE A 299 -2.64 -21.70 -1.95
C PHE A 299 -3.03 -21.14 -3.33
N VAL A 300 -4.30 -20.77 -3.52
CA VAL A 300 -4.82 -20.21 -4.79
C VAL A 300 -4.04 -18.98 -5.23
N LEU A 301 -3.53 -18.20 -4.28
CA LEU A 301 -2.79 -16.98 -4.56
C LEU A 301 -1.35 -17.20 -5.01
N GLY A 302 -0.67 -18.26 -4.56
CA GLY A 302 0.70 -18.54 -4.99
C GLY A 302 0.82 -19.58 -6.11
N ASP A 303 -0.27 -20.28 -6.46
CA ASP A 303 -0.31 -21.29 -7.52
C ASP A 303 -0.53 -20.69 -8.94
N ILE A 304 -0.35 -19.37 -9.10
CA ILE A 304 -0.50 -18.67 -10.39
C ILE A 304 0.90 -18.50 -11.01
N PRO A 305 1.28 -19.29 -12.03
CA PRO A 305 2.62 -19.20 -12.63
C PRO A 305 2.73 -18.00 -13.57
N LEU A 306 3.82 -17.22 -13.44
CA LEU A 306 4.16 -16.06 -14.29
C LEU A 306 4.17 -16.41 -15.79
N GLU A 307 4.76 -17.55 -16.14
CA GLU A 307 5.04 -17.94 -17.52
C GLU A 307 3.78 -18.31 -18.31
N LYS A 308 2.78 -18.92 -17.66
CA LYS A 308 1.52 -19.28 -18.33
C LYS A 308 0.72 -18.04 -18.71
N SER A 309 0.72 -16.99 -17.89
CA SER A 309 -0.06 -15.78 -18.19
C SER A 309 0.52 -14.89 -19.28
N ALA A 310 1.85 -14.81 -19.42
CA ALA A 310 2.45 -14.06 -20.53
C ALA A 310 2.26 -14.82 -21.86
N ALA A 311 2.37 -16.15 -21.84
CA ALA A 311 2.12 -16.99 -23.00
C ALA A 311 0.62 -17.08 -23.35
N GLU A 312 -0.30 -17.16 -22.38
CA GLU A 312 -1.75 -17.17 -22.60
C GLU A 312 -2.27 -15.79 -23.05
N ALA A 313 -1.76 -14.68 -22.50
CA ALA A 313 -2.08 -13.34 -22.99
C ALA A 313 -1.46 -13.06 -24.38
N ALA A 314 -0.29 -13.62 -24.69
CA ALA A 314 0.32 -13.58 -26.02
C ALA A 314 -0.39 -14.53 -27.01
N GLN A 315 -0.94 -15.66 -26.56
CA GLN A 315 -1.70 -16.59 -27.39
C GLN A 315 -3.13 -16.12 -27.63
N GLU A 316 -3.81 -15.47 -26.68
CA GLU A 316 -5.11 -14.84 -26.92
C GLU A 316 -5.00 -13.60 -27.84
N SER A 317 -3.87 -12.88 -27.79
CA SER A 317 -3.58 -11.79 -28.73
C SER A 317 -3.07 -12.29 -30.10
N GLY A 318 -2.37 -13.43 -30.15
CA GLY A 318 -1.90 -14.06 -31.38
C GLY A 318 -2.95 -14.91 -32.12
N ALA A 319 -3.95 -15.45 -31.42
CA ALA A 319 -5.03 -16.23 -32.02
C ALA A 319 -6.10 -15.36 -32.71
N LEU A 320 -6.01 -14.03 -32.62
CA LEU A 320 -6.91 -13.08 -33.29
C LEU A 320 -6.45 -12.63 -34.67
N THR A 321 -5.40 -13.22 -35.26
CA THR A 321 -4.99 -12.90 -36.63
C THR A 321 -4.68 -14.12 -37.46
N ALA A 322 -5.73 -14.69 -38.06
CA ALA A 322 -5.65 -15.37 -39.35
C ALA A 322 -7.02 -15.34 -40.05
N ASP A 323 -7.59 -14.15 -40.22
CA ASP A 323 -8.37 -13.77 -41.41
C ASP A 323 -9.14 -12.47 -41.16
N SER A 324 -8.62 -11.37 -41.69
CA SER A 324 -9.37 -10.42 -42.51
C SER A 324 -8.52 -9.17 -42.69
N SER A 325 -7.85 -9.15 -43.83
CA SER A 325 -7.50 -7.91 -44.47
C SER A 325 -8.76 -7.06 -44.69
N LYS A 326 -8.62 -5.74 -44.52
CA LYS A 326 -9.54 -4.67 -44.95
C LYS A 326 -10.84 -4.51 -44.13
N THR A 327 -10.77 -3.71 -43.08
CA THR A 327 -11.49 -2.42 -42.89
C THR A 327 -11.35 -2.00 -41.42
N SER A 328 -11.00 -0.73 -41.18
CA SER A 328 -10.77 -0.21 -39.83
C SER A 328 -12.08 -0.15 -39.03
N ILE A 329 -12.29 -1.13 -38.15
CA ILE A 329 -13.44 -1.17 -37.24
C ILE A 329 -13.10 -0.29 -36.03
N SER A 330 -13.98 0.64 -35.65
CA SER A 330 -13.71 1.57 -34.54
C SER A 330 -13.65 0.85 -33.18
N ALA A 331 -12.89 1.42 -32.23
CA ALA A 331 -12.64 0.82 -30.92
C ALA A 331 -13.91 0.45 -30.13
N GLN A 332 -15.02 1.19 -30.32
CA GLN A 332 -16.32 0.85 -29.73
C GLN A 332 -16.90 -0.47 -30.25
N GLN A 333 -16.70 -0.80 -31.53
CA GLN A 333 -17.17 -2.05 -32.13
C GLN A 333 -16.31 -3.24 -31.70
N GLN A 334 -15.01 -3.04 -31.46
CA GLN A 334 -14.14 -4.06 -30.86
C GLN A 334 -14.56 -4.37 -29.42
N PHE A 335 -14.85 -3.34 -28.62
CA PHE A 335 -15.31 -3.51 -27.24
C PHE A 335 -16.67 -4.23 -27.15
N ALA A 336 -17.61 -3.91 -28.07
CA ALA A 336 -18.90 -4.60 -28.15
C ALA A 336 -18.76 -6.08 -28.55
N LYS A 337 -17.76 -6.40 -29.39
CA LYS A 337 -17.48 -7.78 -29.83
C LYS A 337 -16.92 -8.63 -28.68
N ILE A 338 -15.95 -8.09 -27.94
CA ILE A 338 -15.35 -8.74 -26.76
C ILE A 338 -16.41 -8.93 -25.66
N SER A 339 -17.24 -7.92 -25.41
CA SER A 339 -18.33 -7.98 -24.42
C SER A 339 -19.41 -9.01 -24.78
N ARG A 340 -19.67 -9.26 -26.07
CA ARG A 340 -20.60 -10.32 -26.51
C ARG A 340 -20.00 -11.72 -26.33
N GLN A 341 -18.73 -11.90 -26.61
CA GLN A 341 -18.04 -13.18 -26.45
C GLN A 341 -17.96 -13.60 -24.97
N LEU A 342 -17.70 -12.66 -24.07
CA LEU A 342 -17.68 -12.91 -22.62
C LEU A 342 -19.06 -13.21 -22.01
N ARG A 343 -20.15 -12.89 -22.71
CA ARG A 343 -21.53 -13.17 -22.27
C ARG A 343 -22.09 -14.49 -22.79
N ALA A 344 -21.44 -15.13 -23.76
CA ALA A 344 -21.81 -16.48 -24.19
C ALA A 344 -21.21 -17.49 -23.19
N LYS A 345 -22.01 -17.96 -22.23
CA LYS A 345 -21.65 -19.14 -21.43
C LYS A 345 -21.42 -20.35 -22.35
N PRO A 346 -20.56 -21.32 -21.98
CA PRO A 346 -20.47 -22.57 -22.71
C PRO A 346 -21.82 -23.28 -22.60
N ALA A 347 -22.43 -23.59 -23.74
CA ALA A 347 -23.49 -24.58 -23.80
C ALA A 347 -22.88 -25.94 -23.47
N ASP A 348 -23.63 -26.73 -22.69
CA ASP A 348 -23.34 -28.12 -22.36
C ASP A 348 -22.84 -28.91 -23.58
N THR A 349 -21.78 -29.69 -23.38
CA THR A 349 -21.54 -30.88 -24.19
C THR A 349 -21.41 -32.07 -23.25
N GLN A 350 -22.54 -32.74 -23.10
CA GLN A 350 -22.65 -34.15 -22.79
C GLN A 350 -21.87 -34.95 -23.85
N THR A 351 -20.98 -35.84 -23.40
CA THR A 351 -21.06 -37.30 -23.55
C THR A 351 -19.91 -37.94 -22.80
#